data_AF-A0A3K9A639-F1
#
_entry.id   AF-A0A3K9A639-F1
#
_cell.length_a   1.000
_cell.length_b   1.000
_cell.length_c   1.000
_cell.angle_alpha   90.00
_cell.angle_beta   90.00
_cell.angle_gamma   90.00
#
_symmetry.space_group_name_H-M   'P 1'
#
loop_
_entity.id
_entity.type
_entity.pdbx_description
1 polymer ?
#
loop_
_entity_poly.entity_id
_entity_poly.type
_entity_poly.pdbx_seq_one_letter_code
_entity_poly.pdbx_strand_id
1 'polypeptide(L)'
;MKKKPVTPPATDENPYENAMAQHQHAQLNVSFTRKSLQTNVWQSVAIVLLVCSTILFAWKAANPPQSVIASDNGRIIPIPTINDPVYSDADIIDYGAKHIREDFTLDFVHYREQINARRDSFSTAGFTSYYNALVTSNVLANIRDKKMNLSVLTSTGVINSKGVLDNGAYAWRLQYPITLRLNGQTSSLPPQNFTLIQIVTRADPRLKKDGLEVIQVITREAAEQ
;
A
#
# COMPACT_ATOMS: atom_id res chain seq x y z
N MET A 1 -94.85 7.28 7.55
CA MET A 1 -93.51 7.40 6.95
C MET A 1 -93.46 6.53 5.70
N LYS A 2 -93.10 7.13 4.56
CA LYS A 2 -93.30 6.60 3.20
C LYS A 2 -92.35 5.43 2.90
N LYS A 3 -92.88 4.23 2.66
CA LYS A 3 -92.13 3.16 1.96
C LYS A 3 -91.96 3.61 0.51
N LYS A 4 -90.71 3.89 0.09
CA LYS A 4 -90.40 4.13 -1.32
C LYS A 4 -90.64 2.82 -2.10
N PRO A 5 -91.36 2.85 -3.23
CA PRO A 5 -91.55 1.66 -4.05
C PRO A 5 -90.22 1.24 -4.67
N VAL A 6 -89.97 -0.07 -4.70
CA VAL A 6 -88.84 -0.69 -5.39
C VAL A 6 -89.11 -0.58 -6.89
N THR A 7 -88.33 0.25 -7.58
CA THR A 7 -88.36 0.33 -9.05
C THR A 7 -87.64 -0.90 -9.60
N PRO A 8 -88.27 -1.69 -10.52
CA PRO A 8 -87.60 -2.81 -11.17
C PRO A 8 -86.40 -2.32 -12.02
N PRO A 9 -85.36 -3.15 -12.22
CA PRO A 9 -84.18 -2.76 -12.98
C PRO A 9 -84.58 -2.41 -14.42
N ALA A 10 -83.99 -1.35 -14.94
CA ALA A 10 -84.17 -0.93 -16.32
C ALA A 10 -83.84 -2.11 -17.25
N THR A 11 -84.73 -2.37 -18.21
CA THR A 11 -84.48 -3.38 -19.26
C THR A 11 -83.38 -2.84 -20.17
N ASP A 12 -82.17 -3.36 -20.01
CA ASP A 12 -81.02 -2.98 -20.83
C ASP A 12 -81.31 -3.25 -22.32
N GLU A 13 -81.18 -2.21 -23.17
CA GLU A 13 -81.57 -2.23 -24.58
C GLU A 13 -80.83 -3.26 -25.45
N ASN A 14 -79.75 -3.88 -24.98
CA ASN A 14 -79.20 -5.09 -25.59
C ASN A 14 -78.30 -5.87 -24.60
N PRO A 15 -78.82 -6.88 -23.89
CA PRO A 15 -78.08 -7.58 -22.84
C PRO A 15 -76.81 -8.28 -23.36
N TYR A 16 -76.79 -8.63 -24.65
CA TYR A 16 -75.65 -9.27 -25.28
C TYR A 16 -74.48 -8.31 -25.53
N GLU A 17 -74.75 -7.09 -26.00
CA GLU A 17 -73.72 -6.07 -26.22
C GLU A 17 -73.08 -5.64 -24.89
N ASN A 18 -73.89 -5.47 -23.85
CA ASN A 18 -73.40 -5.17 -22.50
C ASN A 18 -72.53 -6.31 -21.94
N ALA A 19 -72.91 -7.57 -22.15
CA ALA A 19 -72.10 -8.72 -21.76
C ALA A 19 -70.78 -8.81 -22.54
N MET A 20 -70.79 -8.51 -23.83
CA MET A 20 -69.56 -8.48 -24.64
C MET A 20 -68.63 -7.33 -24.22
N ALA A 21 -69.16 -6.14 -23.95
CA ALA A 21 -68.38 -5.01 -23.44
C ALA A 21 -67.75 -5.34 -22.08
N GLN A 22 -68.52 -5.92 -21.15
CA GLN A 22 -68.00 -6.37 -19.85
C GLN A 22 -66.90 -7.42 -20.00
N HIS A 23 -67.06 -8.37 -20.93
CA HIS A 23 -66.04 -9.37 -21.23
C HIS A 23 -64.75 -8.72 -21.79
N GLN A 24 -64.87 -7.77 -22.72
CA GLN A 24 -63.70 -7.04 -23.26
C GLN A 24 -62.97 -6.23 -22.17
N HIS A 25 -63.71 -5.52 -21.32
CA HIS A 25 -63.13 -4.79 -20.19
C HIS A 25 -62.43 -5.72 -19.17
N ALA A 26 -63.03 -6.88 -18.88
CA ALA A 26 -62.40 -7.88 -18.01
C ALA A 26 -61.11 -8.46 -18.62
N GLN A 27 -61.08 -8.74 -19.93
CA GLN A 27 -59.89 -9.23 -20.63
C GLN A 27 -58.76 -8.19 -20.68
N LEU A 28 -59.10 -6.91 -20.88
CA LEU A 28 -58.14 -5.80 -20.82
C LEU A 28 -57.51 -5.69 -19.43
N ASN A 29 -58.30 -5.80 -18.36
CA ASN A 29 -57.80 -5.80 -16.99
C ASN A 29 -56.84 -6.97 -16.74
N VAL A 30 -57.22 -8.20 -17.13
CA VAL A 30 -56.37 -9.38 -16.91
C VAL A 30 -55.05 -9.30 -17.70
N SER A 31 -55.11 -8.87 -18.97
CA SER A 31 -53.91 -8.76 -19.81
C SER A 31 -53.00 -7.60 -19.38
N PHE A 32 -53.56 -6.47 -18.95
CA PHE A 32 -52.81 -5.35 -18.38
C PHE A 32 -52.15 -5.73 -17.05
N THR A 33 -52.88 -6.37 -16.13
CA THR A 33 -52.32 -6.85 -14.85
C THR A 33 -51.20 -7.85 -15.08
N ARG A 34 -51.35 -8.78 -16.04
CA ARG A 34 -50.30 -9.76 -16.37
C ARG A 34 -49.03 -9.11 -16.90
N LYS A 35 -49.16 -8.13 -17.82
CA LYS A 35 -48.02 -7.38 -18.36
C LYS A 35 -47.36 -6.51 -17.29
N SER A 36 -48.13 -5.83 -16.45
CA SER A 36 -47.61 -5.03 -15.34
C SER A 36 -46.85 -5.88 -14.31
N LEU A 37 -47.35 -7.09 -14.00
CA LEU A 37 -46.66 -8.02 -13.12
C LEU A 37 -45.34 -8.51 -13.74
N GLN A 38 -45.33 -8.84 -15.04
CA GLN A 38 -44.12 -9.23 -15.75
C GLN A 38 -43.06 -8.12 -15.74
N THR A 39 -43.46 -6.87 -15.99
CA THR A 39 -42.55 -5.71 -15.94
C THR A 39 -42.00 -5.49 -14.53
N ASN A 40 -42.82 -5.63 -13.48
CA ASN A 40 -42.37 -5.51 -12.10
C ASN A 40 -41.38 -6.62 -11.70
N VAL A 41 -41.56 -7.84 -12.17
CA VAL A 41 -40.61 -8.94 -11.96
C VAL A 41 -39.28 -8.63 -12.64
N TRP A 42 -39.29 -8.19 -13.91
CA TRP A 42 -38.07 -7.79 -14.61
C TRP A 42 -37.36 -6.61 -13.96
N GLN A 43 -38.12 -5.62 -13.49
CA GLN A 43 -37.58 -4.47 -12.75
C GLN A 43 -36.94 -4.91 -11.43
N SER A 44 -37.56 -5.86 -10.72
CA SER A 44 -37.01 -6.40 -9.47
C SER A 44 -35.69 -7.13 -9.73
N VAL A 45 -35.62 -7.94 -10.79
CA VAL A 45 -34.39 -8.63 -11.20
C VAL A 45 -33.29 -7.62 -11.57
N ALA A 46 -33.63 -6.57 -12.33
CA ALA A 46 -32.68 -5.52 -12.70
C ALA A 46 -32.12 -4.78 -11.48
N ILE A 47 -32.96 -4.49 -10.48
CA ILE A 47 -32.54 -3.85 -9.23
C ILE A 47 -31.58 -4.77 -8.46
N VAL A 48 -31.88 -6.06 -8.35
CA VAL A 48 -31.00 -7.02 -7.67
C VAL A 48 -29.63 -7.09 -8.35
N LEU A 49 -29.59 -7.14 -9.68
CA LEU A 49 -28.33 -7.14 -10.44
C LEU A 49 -27.53 -5.84 -10.23
N LEU A 50 -28.20 -4.69 -10.21
CA LEU A 50 -27.57 -3.40 -9.93
C LEU A 50 -26.95 -3.38 -8.53
N VAL A 51 -27.68 -3.86 -7.51
CA VAL A 51 -27.18 -3.94 -6.12
C VAL A 51 -25.99 -4.89 -6.01
N CYS A 52 -26.03 -6.06 -6.65
CA CYS A 52 -24.88 -6.97 -6.65
C CYS A 52 -23.66 -6.33 -7.33
N SER A 53 -23.86 -5.62 -8.44
CA SER A 53 -22.80 -4.92 -9.16
C SER A 53 -22.16 -3.81 -8.31
N THR A 54 -22.96 -2.99 -7.62
CA THR A 54 -22.44 -1.94 -6.75
C THR A 54 -21.66 -2.51 -5.56
N ILE A 55 -22.11 -3.63 -4.97
CA ILE A 55 -21.37 -4.33 -3.90
C ILE A 55 -20.03 -4.85 -4.42
N LEU A 56 -20.00 -5.48 -5.60
CA LEU A 56 -18.76 -5.96 -6.21
C LEU A 56 -17.77 -4.81 -6.51
N PHE A 57 -18.27 -3.70 -7.05
CA PHE A 57 -17.44 -2.51 -7.29
C PHE A 57 -16.96 -1.86 -6.00
N ALA A 58 -17.81 -1.77 -4.97
CA ALA A 58 -17.41 -1.28 -3.65
C ALA A 58 -16.34 -2.17 -3.02
N TRP A 59 -16.46 -3.49 -3.15
CA TRP A 59 -15.46 -4.44 -2.66
C TRP A 59 -14.12 -4.30 -3.42
N LYS A 60 -14.15 -4.15 -4.75
CA LYS A 60 -12.95 -3.87 -5.55
C LYS A 60 -12.34 -2.50 -5.25
N ALA A 61 -13.16 -1.50 -4.95
CA ALA A 61 -12.68 -0.18 -4.55
C ALA A 61 -12.07 -0.18 -3.14
N ALA A 62 -12.62 -0.98 -2.22
CA ALA A 62 -12.08 -1.18 -0.88
C ALA A 62 -10.81 -2.06 -0.87
N ASN A 63 -10.69 -2.99 -1.82
CA ASN A 63 -9.51 -3.84 -2.03
C ASN A 63 -8.90 -3.55 -3.40
N PRO A 64 -8.31 -2.35 -3.62
CA PRO A 64 -7.65 -2.08 -4.88
C PRO A 64 -6.54 -3.13 -5.04
N PRO A 65 -6.47 -3.85 -6.18
CA PRO A 65 -5.30 -4.66 -6.47
C PRO A 65 -4.09 -3.73 -6.38
N GLN A 66 -3.14 -4.06 -5.51
CA GLN A 66 -1.96 -3.23 -5.27
C GLN A 66 -1.01 -3.32 -6.46
N SER A 67 -1.45 -2.87 -7.64
CA SER A 67 -0.58 -2.49 -8.74
C SER A 67 -0.21 -1.03 -8.53
N VAL A 68 0.73 -0.81 -7.61
CA VAL A 68 1.38 0.50 -7.48
C VAL A 68 2.02 0.85 -8.82
N ILE A 69 1.57 1.94 -9.43
CA ILE A 69 2.14 2.48 -10.66
C ILE A 69 3.26 3.41 -10.21
N ALA A 70 4.51 2.93 -10.19
CA ALA A 70 5.65 3.80 -9.96
C ALA A 70 5.98 4.54 -11.27
N SER A 71 5.57 5.80 -11.35
CA SER A 71 5.97 6.71 -12.43
C SER A 71 7.31 7.34 -12.07
N ASP A 72 8.39 6.85 -12.66
CA ASP A 72 9.64 7.60 -12.77
C ASP A 72 9.74 8.16 -14.21
N ASN A 73 9.69 9.48 -14.35
CA ASN A 73 9.88 10.22 -15.60
C ASN A 73 9.05 9.78 -16.83
N GLY A 74 7.79 9.39 -16.63
CA GLY A 74 6.86 9.10 -17.74
C GLY A 74 7.06 7.74 -18.42
N ARG A 75 7.91 6.85 -17.87
CA ARG A 75 8.01 5.46 -18.32
C ARG A 75 7.10 4.58 -17.47
N ILE A 76 6.08 3.99 -18.09
CA ILE A 76 5.25 2.97 -17.47
C ILE A 76 6.12 1.72 -17.30
N ILE A 77 6.56 1.44 -16.08
CA ILE A 77 7.25 0.19 -15.75
C ILE A 77 6.19 -0.76 -15.16
N PRO A 78 5.86 -1.89 -15.83
CA PRO A 78 5.01 -2.90 -15.23
C PRO A 78 5.73 -3.52 -14.04
N ILE A 79 5.12 -3.47 -12.84
CA ILE A 79 5.61 -4.21 -11.69
C ILE A 79 5.30 -5.70 -11.93
N PRO A 80 6.28 -6.59 -11.74
CA PRO A 80 6.07 -8.03 -11.93
C PRO A 80 4.87 -8.54 -11.11
N THR A 81 4.09 -9.41 -11.74
CA THR A 81 2.98 -10.14 -11.12
C THR A 81 3.43 -10.90 -9.88
N ILE A 82 2.49 -11.14 -8.95
CA ILE A 82 2.65 -11.76 -7.61
C ILE A 82 3.48 -13.06 -7.52
N ASN A 83 3.83 -13.68 -8.65
CA ASN A 83 4.59 -14.93 -8.75
C ASN A 83 6.09 -14.75 -9.01
N ASP A 84 6.54 -13.54 -9.38
CA ASP A 84 7.97 -13.26 -9.52
C ASP A 84 8.49 -12.60 -8.24
N PRO A 85 9.72 -12.91 -7.77
CA PRO A 85 10.34 -12.18 -6.69
C PRO A 85 10.48 -10.71 -7.11
N VAL A 86 9.60 -9.86 -6.56
CA VAL A 86 9.47 -8.42 -6.88
C VAL A 86 10.81 -7.67 -6.84
N TYR A 87 11.79 -8.17 -6.08
CA TYR A 87 13.13 -7.64 -6.00
C TYR A 87 14.14 -8.78 -6.16
N SER A 88 15.15 -8.58 -7.00
CA SER A 88 16.28 -9.51 -7.05
C SER A 88 17.17 -9.34 -5.83
N ASP A 89 17.93 -10.38 -5.48
CA ASP A 89 18.89 -10.32 -4.37
C ASP A 89 19.94 -9.21 -4.62
N ALA A 90 20.31 -8.97 -5.87
CA ALA A 90 21.23 -7.89 -6.25
C ALA A 90 20.62 -6.50 -6.00
N ASP A 91 19.35 -6.29 -6.38
CA ASP A 91 18.66 -5.01 -6.16
C ASP A 91 18.59 -4.65 -4.68
N ILE A 92 18.33 -5.64 -3.81
CA ILE A 92 18.29 -5.43 -2.36
C ILE A 92 19.69 -5.12 -1.80
N ILE A 93 20.73 -5.77 -2.31
CA ILE A 93 22.12 -5.48 -1.93
C ILE A 93 22.52 -4.05 -2.35
N ASP A 94 22.15 -3.63 -3.56
CA ASP A 94 22.46 -2.28 -4.05
C ASP A 94 21.65 -1.22 -3.31
N TYR A 95 20.38 -1.51 -2.99
CA TYR A 95 19.52 -0.65 -2.16
C TYR A 95 20.16 -0.39 -0.80
N GLY A 96 20.58 -1.43 -0.09
CA GLY A 96 21.25 -1.29 1.20
C GLY A 96 22.57 -0.54 1.11
N ALA A 97 23.39 -0.83 0.09
CA ALA A 97 24.67 -0.16 -0.12
C ALA A 97 24.50 1.34 -0.42
N LYS A 98 23.47 1.71 -1.19
CA LYS A 98 23.12 3.11 -1.46
C LYS A 98 22.72 3.82 -0.16
N HIS A 99 21.83 3.23 0.63
CA HIS A 99 21.41 3.80 1.91
C HIS A 99 22.58 3.99 2.88
N ILE A 100 23.45 2.99 3.03
CA ILE A 100 24.63 3.10 3.90
C ILE A 100 25.51 4.30 3.50
N ARG A 101 25.75 4.51 2.21
CA ARG A 101 26.55 5.66 1.73
C ARG A 101 25.89 6.98 2.08
N GLU A 102 24.58 7.06 1.97
CA GLU A 102 23.80 8.27 2.26
C GLU A 102 23.65 8.52 3.78
N ASP A 103 23.52 7.47 4.57
CA ASP A 103 23.28 7.52 6.02
C ASP A 103 24.57 7.74 6.82
N PHE A 104 25.71 7.25 6.32
CA PHE A 104 27.03 7.36 6.97
C PHE A 104 27.96 8.35 6.26
N THR A 105 27.40 9.30 5.53
CA THR A 105 28.12 10.49 5.04
C THR A 105 27.53 11.71 5.70
N LEU A 106 28.23 12.27 6.69
CA LEU A 106 27.73 13.38 7.51
C LEU A 106 28.74 14.51 7.57
N ASP A 107 28.24 15.73 7.50
CA ASP A 107 29.00 16.96 7.65
C ASP A 107 28.79 17.57 9.04
N PHE A 108 29.86 18.06 9.68
CA PHE A 108 29.80 18.55 11.05
C PHE A 108 28.88 19.78 11.22
N VAL A 109 28.63 20.54 10.16
CA VAL A 109 27.72 21.70 10.20
C VAL A 109 26.27 21.22 10.07
N HIS A 110 26.00 20.32 9.11
CA HIS A 110 24.63 19.97 8.70
C HIS A 110 24.16 18.58 9.18
N TYR A 111 24.93 17.88 10.02
CA TYR A 111 24.64 16.48 10.40
C TYR A 111 23.22 16.26 10.93
N ARG A 112 22.64 17.23 11.67
CA ARG A 112 21.28 17.10 12.23
C ARG A 112 20.22 17.07 11.13
N GLU A 113 20.38 17.93 10.13
CA GLU A 113 19.48 18.00 8.97
C GLU A 113 19.65 16.77 8.10
N GLN A 114 20.89 16.36 7.84
CA GLN A 114 21.20 15.15 7.09
C GLN A 114 20.62 13.90 7.74
N ILE A 115 20.79 13.72 9.05
CA ILE A 115 20.18 12.61 9.81
C ILE A 115 18.65 12.66 9.71
N ASN A 116 18.04 13.83 9.90
CA ASN A 116 16.58 13.94 9.85
C ASN A 116 16.00 13.70 8.45
N ALA A 117 16.72 14.10 7.40
CA ALA A 117 16.31 13.87 6.01
C ALA A 117 16.24 12.38 5.65
N ARG A 118 16.91 11.50 6.41
CA ARG A 118 16.86 10.05 6.21
C ARG A 118 15.66 9.37 6.83
N ARG A 119 14.86 10.06 7.65
CA ARG A 119 13.73 9.46 8.38
C ARG A 119 12.76 8.68 7.47
N ASP A 120 12.55 9.17 6.25
CA ASP A 120 11.63 8.53 5.31
C ASP A 120 12.14 7.17 4.79
N SER A 121 13.43 6.89 4.85
CA SER A 121 14.02 5.61 4.42
C SER A 121 13.93 4.52 5.50
N PHE A 122 13.61 4.90 6.73
CA PHE A 122 13.55 3.99 7.87
C PHE A 122 12.11 3.80 8.37
N SER A 123 11.89 2.67 9.05
CA SER A 123 10.80 2.57 10.01
C SER A 123 11.16 3.35 11.28
N THR A 124 10.18 3.64 12.14
CA THR A 124 10.43 4.33 13.41
C THR A 124 11.49 3.61 14.25
N ALA A 125 11.40 2.28 14.37
CA ALA A 125 12.37 1.47 15.09
C ALA A 125 13.74 1.44 14.38
N GLY A 126 13.74 1.38 13.05
CA GLY A 126 14.97 1.39 12.24
C GLY A 126 15.75 2.69 12.39
N PHE A 127 15.05 3.82 12.44
CA PHE A 127 15.68 5.13 12.62
C PHE A 127 16.34 5.24 14.00
N THR A 128 15.67 4.75 15.06
CA THR A 128 16.26 4.69 16.39
C THR A 128 17.49 3.77 16.41
N SER A 129 17.44 2.63 15.74
CA SER A 129 18.58 1.71 15.61
C SER A 129 19.77 2.37 14.92
N TYR A 130 19.53 3.09 13.82
CA TYR A 130 20.54 3.86 13.11
C TYR A 130 21.16 4.95 13.99
N TYR A 131 20.33 5.74 14.68
CA TYR A 131 20.83 6.78 15.58
C TYR A 131 21.69 6.19 16.70
N ASN A 132 21.23 5.08 17.29
CA ASN A 132 22.00 4.37 18.31
C ASN A 132 23.33 3.85 17.77
N ALA A 133 23.38 3.34 16.52
CA ALA A 133 24.62 2.92 15.89
C ALA A 133 25.64 4.07 15.77
N LEU A 134 25.20 5.29 15.47
CA LEU A 134 26.06 6.49 15.43
C LEU A 134 26.56 6.91 16.83
N VAL A 135 25.75 6.70 17.86
CA VAL A 135 26.12 7.01 19.25
C VAL A 135 27.10 5.97 19.79
N THR A 136 26.81 4.68 19.64
CA THR A 136 27.64 3.58 20.14
C THR A 136 29.01 3.53 19.45
N SER A 137 29.10 3.87 18.17
CA SER A 137 30.38 3.98 17.44
C SER A 137 31.16 5.27 17.75
N ASN A 138 30.70 6.09 18.70
CA ASN A 138 31.29 7.38 19.06
C ASN A 138 31.40 8.37 17.88
N VAL A 139 30.74 8.08 16.76
CA VAL A 139 30.76 8.91 15.55
C VAL A 139 30.09 10.25 15.82
N LEU A 140 28.91 10.24 16.45
CA LEU A 140 28.15 11.47 16.69
C LEU A 140 28.89 12.45 17.62
N ALA A 141 29.59 11.94 18.63
CA ALA A 141 30.41 12.76 19.53
C ALA A 141 31.61 13.36 18.80
N ASN A 142 32.30 12.58 17.96
CA ASN A 142 33.43 13.11 17.16
C ASN A 142 32.97 14.17 16.14
N ILE A 143 31.81 13.98 15.50
CA ILE A 143 31.24 14.97 14.58
C ILE A 143 30.92 16.27 15.33
N ARG A 144 30.18 16.17 16.45
CA ARG A 144 29.71 17.33 17.22
C ARG A 144 30.84 18.06 17.94
N ASP A 145 31.65 17.32 18.70
CA ASP A 145 32.59 17.91 19.67
C ASP A 145 33.94 18.23 19.02
N LYS A 146 34.37 17.43 18.02
CA LYS A 146 35.64 17.61 17.31
C LYS A 146 35.49 18.20 15.91
N LYS A 147 34.26 18.55 15.49
CA LYS A 147 33.96 19.13 14.17
C LYS A 147 34.54 18.32 13.02
N MET A 148 34.31 17.01 13.06
CA MET A 148 34.80 16.05 12.06
C MET A 148 33.69 15.67 11.08
N ASN A 149 34.05 15.52 9.81
CA ASN A 149 33.17 14.97 8.79
C ASN A 149 33.30 13.45 8.74
N LEU A 150 32.17 12.78 8.62
CA LEU A 150 32.08 11.34 8.46
C LEU A 150 32.00 11.00 6.97
N SER A 151 32.82 10.05 6.57
CA SER A 151 32.72 9.40 5.27
C SER A 151 32.78 7.89 5.46
N VAL A 152 32.07 7.17 4.59
CA VAL A 152 32.02 5.71 4.58
C VAL A 152 32.55 5.16 3.27
N LEU A 153 33.37 4.11 3.37
CA LEU A 153 33.71 3.25 2.25
C LEU A 153 32.98 1.93 2.44
N THR A 154 32.11 1.57 1.50
CA THR A 154 31.29 0.36 1.55
C THR A 154 31.77 -0.64 0.50
N SER A 155 32.09 -1.85 0.93
CA SER A 155 32.38 -2.99 0.04
C SER A 155 31.10 -3.73 -0.35
N THR A 156 31.17 -4.67 -1.29
CA THR A 156 30.03 -5.50 -1.68
C THR A 156 29.45 -6.23 -0.48
N GLY A 157 28.14 -6.08 -0.26
CA GLY A 157 27.43 -6.77 0.81
C GLY A 157 26.92 -8.13 0.39
N VAL A 158 26.46 -8.89 1.38
CA VAL A 158 25.83 -10.20 1.19
C VAL A 158 24.50 -10.27 1.94
N ILE A 159 23.57 -11.06 1.42
CA ILE A 159 22.35 -11.43 2.15
C ILE A 159 22.71 -12.61 3.06
N ASN A 160 22.72 -12.37 4.37
CA ASN A 160 22.98 -13.41 5.36
C ASN A 160 21.74 -14.31 5.56
N SER A 161 20.54 -13.72 5.54
CA SER A 161 19.28 -14.47 5.64
C SER A 161 18.11 -13.68 5.05
N LYS A 162 17.11 -14.38 4.50
CA LYS A 162 15.85 -13.80 4.03
C LYS A 162 14.66 -14.64 4.49
N GLY A 163 13.52 -14.01 4.77
CA GLY A 163 12.34 -14.71 5.29
C GLY A 163 11.20 -13.78 5.65
N VAL A 164 10.09 -14.36 6.12
CA VAL A 164 8.91 -13.62 6.57
C VAL A 164 9.03 -13.33 8.07
N LEU A 165 8.85 -12.07 8.44
CA LEU A 165 8.80 -11.62 9.84
C LEU A 165 7.45 -11.96 10.47
N ASP A 166 7.35 -11.85 11.80
CA ASP A 166 6.13 -12.16 12.56
C ASP A 166 4.91 -11.34 12.13
N ASN A 167 5.13 -10.16 11.54
CA ASN A 167 4.09 -9.28 11.00
C ASN A 167 3.65 -9.65 9.57
N GLY A 168 4.17 -10.74 9.00
CA GLY A 168 3.86 -11.20 7.64
C GLY A 168 4.64 -10.50 6.53
N ALA A 169 5.51 -9.53 6.86
CA ALA A 169 6.33 -8.83 5.87
C ALA A 169 7.60 -9.64 5.53
N TYR A 170 7.95 -9.69 4.25
CA TYR A 170 9.19 -10.31 3.81
C TYR A 170 10.37 -9.37 4.05
N ALA A 171 11.42 -9.88 4.69
CA ALA A 171 12.60 -9.14 5.07
C ALA A 171 13.90 -9.84 4.66
N TRP A 172 14.93 -9.02 4.47
CA TRP A 172 16.29 -9.42 4.14
C TRP A 172 17.24 -8.87 5.18
N ARG A 173 18.12 -9.73 5.70
CA ARG A 173 19.22 -9.36 6.57
C ARG A 173 20.48 -9.27 5.72
N LEU A 174 20.94 -8.05 5.52
CA LEU A 174 22.11 -7.70 4.75
C LEU A 174 23.30 -7.48 5.67
N GLN A 175 24.48 -7.79 5.17
CA GLN A 175 25.74 -7.57 5.87
C GLN A 175 26.75 -6.92 4.93
N TYR A 176 27.32 -5.80 5.36
CA TYR A 176 28.29 -5.01 4.59
C TYR A 176 29.57 -4.80 5.38
N PRO A 177 30.75 -5.10 4.80
CA PRO A 177 32.01 -4.59 5.30
C PRO A 177 32.10 -3.10 4.98
N ILE A 178 32.29 -2.27 6.01
CA ILE A 178 32.41 -0.82 5.87
C ILE A 178 33.65 -0.31 6.59
N THR A 179 34.24 0.75 6.05
CA THR A 179 35.29 1.53 6.72
C THR A 179 34.78 2.94 6.95
N LEU A 180 34.70 3.35 8.20
CA LEU A 180 34.33 4.71 8.61
C LEU A 180 35.58 5.56 8.77
N ARG A 181 35.55 6.77 8.22
CA ARG A 181 36.62 7.77 8.34
C ARG A 181 36.05 9.07 8.87
N LEU A 182 36.67 9.56 9.94
CA LEU A 182 36.34 10.83 10.57
C LEU A 182 37.48 11.80 10.31
N ASN A 183 37.24 12.79 9.46
CA ASN A 183 38.23 13.76 9.03
C ASN A 183 37.84 15.14 9.54
N GLY A 184 38.67 15.73 10.40
CA GLY A 184 38.56 17.14 10.79
C GLY A 184 39.50 18.02 9.96
N GLN A 185 39.43 19.33 10.17
CA GLN A 185 40.27 20.30 9.45
C GLN A 185 41.76 20.20 9.87
N THR A 186 42.03 19.85 11.13
CA THR A 186 43.39 19.83 11.70
C THR A 186 43.90 18.43 12.00
N SER A 187 43.00 17.47 12.23
CA SER A 187 43.34 16.09 12.56
C SER A 187 42.28 15.14 12.00
N SER A 188 42.70 13.93 11.65
CA SER A 188 41.82 12.85 11.24
C SER A 188 42.02 11.67 12.17
N LEU A 189 40.94 10.95 12.48
CA LEU A 189 41.05 9.70 13.24
C LEU A 189 41.48 8.57 12.29
N PRO A 190 42.16 7.53 12.82
CA PRO A 190 42.43 6.33 12.06
C PRO A 190 41.13 5.74 11.47
N PRO A 191 41.16 5.21 10.24
CA PRO A 191 40.01 4.51 9.67
C PRO A 191 39.58 3.34 10.58
N GLN A 192 38.28 3.20 10.80
CA GLN A 192 37.71 2.13 11.62
C GLN A 192 36.88 1.18 10.77
N ASN A 193 37.15 -0.11 10.88
CA ASN A 193 36.46 -1.15 10.12
C ASN A 193 35.30 -1.73 10.93
N PHE A 194 34.13 -1.74 10.32
CA PHE A 194 32.92 -2.31 10.91
C PHE A 194 32.26 -3.28 9.94
N THR A 195 31.57 -4.26 10.52
CA THR A 195 30.55 -5.02 9.82
C THR A 195 29.19 -4.40 10.14
N LEU A 196 28.56 -3.81 9.13
CA LEU A 196 27.22 -3.24 9.25
C LEU A 196 26.18 -4.29 8.87
N ILE A 197 25.26 -4.56 9.78
CA ILE A 197 24.12 -5.44 9.58
C ILE A 197 22.88 -4.56 9.44
N GLN A 198 22.20 -4.67 8.29
CA GLN A 198 20.98 -3.93 7.99
C GLN A 198 19.84 -4.91 7.75
N ILE A 199 18.67 -4.66 8.32
CA ILE A 199 17.45 -5.41 7.99
C ILE A 199 16.53 -4.51 7.18
N VAL A 200 16.22 -4.96 5.97
CA VAL A 200 15.32 -4.30 5.03
C VAL A 200 14.05 -5.12 4.91
N THR A 201 12.90 -4.47 4.91
CA THR A 201 11.59 -5.11 4.70
C THR A 201 10.83 -4.40 3.59
N ARG A 202 9.84 -5.09 3.03
CA ARG A 202 8.87 -4.47 2.13
C ARG A 202 7.99 -3.47 2.88
N ALA A 203 7.74 -2.33 2.26
CA ALA A 203 6.83 -1.28 2.73
C ALA A 203 5.78 -0.96 1.66
N ASP A 204 4.67 -0.35 2.06
CA ASP A 204 3.66 0.11 1.10
C ASP A 204 4.27 1.20 0.18
N PRO A 205 4.34 0.98 -1.14
CA PRO A 205 4.94 1.95 -2.07
C PRO A 205 4.14 3.27 -2.17
N ARG A 206 2.92 3.32 -1.63
CA ARG A 206 2.14 4.56 -1.48
C ARG A 206 2.66 5.45 -0.36
N LEU A 207 3.30 4.86 0.65
CA LEU A 207 3.87 5.55 1.80
C LEU A 207 5.37 5.78 1.65
N LYS A 208 6.08 4.84 1.03
CA LYS A 208 7.52 4.84 0.84
C LYS A 208 7.87 4.76 -0.64
N LYS A 209 8.59 5.74 -1.17
CA LYS A 209 8.91 5.83 -2.61
C LYS A 209 9.53 4.55 -3.18
N ASP A 210 10.41 3.90 -2.42
CA ASP A 210 11.17 2.73 -2.89
C ASP A 210 10.42 1.39 -2.66
N GLY A 211 9.25 1.40 -1.99
CA GLY A 211 8.53 0.17 -1.60
C GLY A 211 9.29 -0.71 -0.60
N LEU A 212 10.39 -0.17 -0.05
CA LEU A 212 11.27 -0.81 0.92
C LEU A 212 11.50 0.17 2.08
N GLU A 213 11.77 -0.38 3.25
CA GLU A 213 12.24 0.40 4.39
C GLU A 213 13.26 -0.36 5.22
N VAL A 214 14.13 0.39 5.89
CA VAL A 214 15.11 -0.17 6.81
C VAL A 214 14.52 -0.21 8.21
N ILE A 215 14.45 -1.41 8.82
CA ILE A 215 13.86 -1.59 10.17
C ILE A 215 14.90 -1.76 11.27
N GLN A 216 16.15 -2.04 10.91
CA GLN A 216 17.22 -2.18 11.88
C GLN A 216 18.58 -1.93 11.24
N VAL A 217 19.46 -1.26 11.99
CA VAL A 217 20.87 -1.04 11.64
C VAL A 217 21.72 -1.33 12.86
N ILE A 218 22.67 -2.24 12.72
CA ILE A 218 23.62 -2.61 13.76
C ILE A 218 25.02 -2.48 13.18
N THR A 219 25.89 -1.76 13.89
CA THR A 219 27.33 -1.77 13.63
C THR A 219 28.00 -2.74 14.60
N ARG A 220 28.82 -3.64 14.06
CA ARG A 220 29.71 -4.49 14.84
C ARG A 220 31.14 -4.18 14.46
N GLU A 221 32.03 -4.08 15.42
CA GLU A 221 33.46 -4.02 15.11
C GLU A 221 33.82 -5.26 14.30
N ALA A 222 34.62 -5.08 13.24
CA ALA A 222 35.16 -6.21 12.52
C ALA A 222 36.01 -7.00 13.51
N ALA A 223 35.61 -8.23 13.84
CA ALA A 223 36.43 -9.10 14.66
C ALA A 223 37.79 -9.26 13.95
N GLU A 224 38.87 -8.96 14.65
CA GLU A 224 40.22 -9.35 14.20
C GLU A 224 40.18 -10.87 13.99
N GLN A 225 40.29 -11.29 12.73
CA GLN A 225 40.43 -12.70 12.36
C GLN A 225 41.87 -13.14 12.59
#